data_AF-A0A0C4FDS7-F1
#
_entry.id   AF-A0A0C4FDS7-F1
#
_cell.length_a   1.000
_cell.length_b   1.000
_cell.length_c   1.000
_cell.angle_alpha   90.00
_cell.angle_beta   90.00
_cell.angle_gamma   90.00
#
_symmetry.space_group_name_H-M   'P 1'
#
loop_
_entity.id
_entity.type
_entity.pdbx_description
1 polymer ?
#
loop_
_entity_poly.entity_id
_entity_poly.type
_entity_poly.pdbx_seq_one_letter_code
_entity_poly.pdbx_strand_id
1 'polypeptide(L)'
;MGDSVFVAAHTSAGKTVVAEYAVALARRHMTRCIYTSPIKALSNQKFRDFRQTFDAETVGILTGDVQVNPEASCLILTTEILRSMLYKGADLIRDVEFVVFDEVHYINDSERGVVWEEVIIMLPAHVTIILLSATVPNTKEFADWVGRTKRKDIYVISTPKRPVPLEHFLYANKEIHKIVDAKGEFLSQGWKDAIE
;
A
#
# COMPACT_ATOMS: atom_id res chain seq x y z
N MET A 1 7.73 -15.41 -15.46
CA MET A 1 7.69 -14.13 -14.72
C MET A 1 6.23 -13.85 -14.42
N GLY A 2 5.90 -13.42 -13.20
CA GLY A 2 4.54 -13.04 -12.84
C GLY A 2 4.22 -11.61 -13.27
N ASP A 3 2.93 -11.34 -13.43
CA ASP A 3 2.44 -10.01 -13.80
C ASP A 3 2.36 -9.08 -12.59
N SER A 4 2.49 -7.77 -12.82
CA SER A 4 2.33 -6.77 -11.77
C SER A 4 0.85 -6.45 -11.53
N VAL A 5 0.50 -5.98 -10.34
CA VAL A 5 -0.90 -5.66 -9.99
C VAL A 5 -1.01 -4.30 -9.32
N PHE A 6 -2.10 -3.60 -9.60
CA PHE A 6 -2.50 -2.38 -8.91
C PHE A 6 -3.89 -2.55 -8.30
N VAL A 7 -3.95 -2.71 -6.98
CA VAL A 7 -5.17 -2.85 -6.20
C VAL A 7 -5.61 -1.51 -5.63
N ALA A 8 -6.70 -0.97 -6.15
CA ALA A 8 -7.33 0.26 -5.68
C ALA A 8 -8.66 -0.05 -5.00
N ALA A 9 -8.64 -0.14 -3.68
CA ALA A 9 -9.81 -0.50 -2.87
C ALA A 9 -9.85 0.33 -1.58
N HIS A 10 -11.02 0.45 -0.96
CA HIS A 10 -11.17 1.17 0.30
C HIS A 10 -10.27 0.60 1.41
N THR A 11 -9.88 1.44 2.37
CA THR A 11 -9.23 0.94 3.61
C THR A 11 -10.17 -0.06 4.28
N SER A 12 -9.62 -1.07 4.95
CA SER A 12 -10.33 -2.25 5.49
C SER A 12 -10.94 -3.21 4.46
N ALA A 13 -10.73 -3.01 3.15
CA ALA A 13 -11.22 -3.94 2.12
C ALA A 13 -10.36 -5.21 1.92
N GLY A 14 -9.39 -5.48 2.81
CA GLY A 14 -8.54 -6.67 2.71
C GLY A 14 -7.40 -6.56 1.70
N LYS A 15 -6.98 -5.35 1.29
CA LYS A 15 -5.84 -5.15 0.36
C LYS A 15 -4.56 -5.86 0.80
N THR A 16 -4.34 -5.97 2.11
CA THR A 16 -3.16 -6.61 2.70
C THR A 16 -3.03 -8.09 2.33
N VAL A 17 -4.11 -8.78 2.00
CA VAL A 17 -4.07 -10.19 1.54
C VAL A 17 -3.18 -10.36 0.29
N VAL A 18 -3.15 -9.36 -0.59
CA VAL A 18 -2.30 -9.39 -1.80
C VAL A 18 -0.82 -9.29 -1.42
N ALA A 19 -0.49 -8.47 -0.41
CA ALA A 19 0.87 -8.38 0.11
C ALA A 19 1.29 -9.66 0.84
N GLU A 20 0.41 -10.22 1.66
CA GLU A 20 0.67 -11.48 2.38
C GLU A 20 0.93 -12.63 1.41
N TYR A 21 0.16 -12.71 0.33
CA TYR A 21 0.36 -13.71 -0.70
C TYR A 21 1.70 -13.54 -1.42
N ALA A 22 2.12 -12.30 -1.69
CA ALA A 22 3.43 -12.01 -2.29
C ALA A 22 4.59 -12.43 -1.37
N VAL A 23 4.46 -12.17 -0.06
CA VAL A 23 5.44 -12.63 0.94
C VAL A 23 5.51 -14.15 0.99
N ALA A 24 4.36 -14.84 0.98
CA ALA A 24 4.31 -16.29 0.97
C ALA A 24 4.92 -16.90 -0.31
N LEU A 25 4.66 -16.30 -1.47
CA LEU A 25 5.27 -16.69 -2.74
C LEU A 25 6.78 -16.49 -2.74
N ALA A 26 7.26 -15.33 -2.30
CA ALA A 26 8.69 -15.05 -2.21
C ALA A 26 9.42 -16.10 -1.38
N ARG A 27 8.86 -16.42 -0.20
CA ARG A 27 9.38 -17.48 0.67
C ARG A 27 9.41 -18.84 -0.03
N ARG A 28 8.36 -19.20 -0.78
CA ARG A 28 8.31 -20.45 -1.55
C ARG A 28 9.35 -20.48 -2.68
N HIS A 29 9.62 -19.36 -3.31
CA HIS A 29 10.60 -19.23 -4.39
C HIS A 29 12.04 -19.06 -3.87
N MET A 30 12.24 -18.99 -2.55
CA MET A 30 13.51 -18.65 -1.92
C MET A 30 14.06 -17.28 -2.38
N THR A 31 13.14 -16.36 -2.65
CA THR A 31 13.41 -14.95 -2.99
C THR A 31 12.96 -14.05 -1.83
N ARG A 32 13.18 -12.74 -1.98
CA ARG A 32 12.79 -11.72 -0.99
C ARG A 32 11.61 -10.88 -1.48
N CYS A 33 10.80 -10.44 -0.55
CA CYS A 33 9.73 -9.47 -0.73
C CYS A 33 10.08 -8.21 0.07
N ILE A 34 10.00 -7.05 -0.57
CA ILE A 34 10.09 -5.76 0.11
C ILE A 34 8.69 -5.19 0.25
N TYR A 35 8.32 -4.77 1.46
CA TYR A 35 7.11 -4.00 1.73
C TYR A 35 7.50 -2.57 2.05
N THR A 36 7.04 -1.62 1.26
CA THR A 36 7.30 -0.21 1.47
C THR A 36 6.05 0.57 1.84
N SER A 37 6.20 1.50 2.79
CA SER A 37 5.17 2.45 3.18
C SER A 37 5.74 3.87 3.25
N PRO A 38 4.92 4.92 3.05
CA PRO A 38 5.41 6.29 3.01
C PRO A 38 5.80 6.83 4.39
N ILE A 39 5.38 6.22 5.50
CA ILE A 39 5.53 6.79 6.85
C ILE A 39 6.10 5.73 7.80
N LYS A 40 7.13 6.09 8.58
CA LYS A 40 7.74 5.19 9.58
C LYS A 40 6.72 4.57 10.55
N ALA A 41 5.73 5.33 10.98
CA ALA A 41 4.67 4.85 11.87
C ALA A 41 3.87 3.70 11.24
N LEU A 42 3.56 3.80 9.94
CA LEU A 42 2.87 2.75 9.18
C LEU A 42 3.79 1.54 8.99
N SER A 43 5.07 1.73 8.69
CA SER A 43 6.05 0.63 8.64
C SER A 43 6.13 -0.13 9.97
N ASN A 44 6.18 0.58 11.10
CA ASN A 44 6.19 -0.04 12.43
C ASN A 44 4.90 -0.79 12.75
N GLN A 45 3.75 -0.26 12.34
CA GLN A 45 2.47 -0.96 12.46
C GLN A 45 2.49 -2.24 11.63
N LYS A 46 2.86 -2.15 10.35
CA LYS A 46 2.93 -3.31 9.45
C LYS A 46 3.92 -4.36 9.91
N PHE A 47 5.03 -3.97 10.52
CA PHE A 47 5.97 -4.90 11.12
C PHE A 47 5.37 -5.72 12.26
N ARG A 48 4.58 -5.07 13.13
CA ARG A 48 3.84 -5.79 14.18
C ARG A 48 2.78 -6.71 13.59
N ASP A 49 2.01 -6.23 12.62
CA ASP A 49 0.96 -7.01 11.96
C ASP A 49 1.56 -8.26 11.29
N PHE A 50 2.61 -8.09 10.48
CA PHE A 50 3.23 -9.21 9.75
C PHE A 50 3.93 -10.21 10.68
N ARG A 51 4.46 -9.77 11.82
CA ARG A 51 5.00 -10.69 12.84
C ARG A 51 3.93 -11.52 13.57
N GLN A 52 2.67 -11.11 13.51
CA GLN A 52 1.55 -11.91 14.00
C GLN A 52 1.06 -12.89 12.92
N THR A 53 1.17 -12.51 11.64
CA THR A 53 0.74 -13.34 10.50
C THR A 53 1.78 -14.39 10.10
N PHE A 54 3.08 -14.06 10.16
CA PHE A 54 4.18 -14.92 9.71
C PHE A 54 5.15 -15.26 10.86
N ASP A 55 5.95 -16.30 10.66
CA ASP A 55 7.03 -16.67 11.59
C ASP A 55 7.96 -15.48 11.82
N ALA A 56 8.43 -15.30 13.06
CA ALA A 56 9.25 -14.14 13.45
C ALA A 56 10.53 -13.96 12.59
N GLU A 57 11.10 -15.07 12.10
CA GLU A 57 12.28 -15.07 11.23
C GLU A 57 11.99 -14.61 9.79
N THR A 58 10.72 -14.66 9.37
CA THR A 58 10.29 -14.27 8.01
C THR A 58 10.29 -12.76 7.82
N VAL A 59 10.17 -11.98 8.90
CA VAL A 59 9.89 -10.54 8.84
C VAL A 59 11.01 -9.74 9.50
N GLY A 60 11.51 -8.75 8.76
CA GLY A 60 12.45 -7.73 9.22
C GLY A 60 11.94 -6.33 8.95
N ILE A 61 12.56 -5.35 9.60
CA ILE A 61 12.28 -3.93 9.39
C ILE A 61 13.58 -3.15 9.27
N LEU A 62 13.66 -2.28 8.28
CA LEU A 62 14.77 -1.36 8.04
C LEU A 62 14.22 0.07 7.96
N THR A 63 14.48 0.85 9.00
CA THR A 63 14.29 2.31 9.00
C THR A 63 15.64 3.00 9.16
N GLY A 64 15.67 4.33 9.07
CA GLY A 64 16.91 5.09 9.29
C GLY A 64 17.47 4.98 10.71
N ASP A 65 16.66 4.54 11.66
CA ASP A 65 16.94 4.49 13.10
C ASP A 65 16.94 3.07 13.67
N VAL A 66 16.24 2.12 13.04
CA VAL A 66 16.06 0.75 13.55
C VAL A 66 16.32 -0.25 12.43
N GLN A 67 17.11 -1.27 12.73
CA GLN A 67 17.26 -2.45 11.88
C GLN A 67 17.01 -3.70 12.71
N VAL A 68 16.02 -4.49 12.28
CA VAL A 68 15.67 -5.77 12.91
C VAL A 68 15.56 -6.82 11.81
N ASN A 69 16.26 -7.94 11.99
CA ASN A 69 16.25 -9.08 11.09
C ASN A 69 16.48 -8.69 9.59
N PRO A 70 17.63 -8.09 9.24
CA PRO A 70 17.92 -7.65 7.86
C PRO A 70 18.00 -8.79 6.85
N GLU A 71 18.21 -10.02 7.32
CA GLU A 71 18.26 -11.24 6.49
C GLU A 71 16.89 -11.88 6.26
N ALA A 72 15.83 -11.27 6.79
CA ALA A 72 14.46 -11.74 6.58
C ALA A 72 14.09 -11.82 5.09
N SER A 73 13.27 -12.81 4.75
CA SER A 73 12.69 -12.91 3.41
C SER A 73 11.69 -11.80 3.12
N CYS A 74 11.05 -11.22 4.14
CA CYS A 74 10.19 -10.05 4.01
C CYS A 74 10.80 -8.86 4.76
N LEU A 75 11.15 -7.79 4.05
CA LEU A 75 11.68 -6.57 4.65
C LEU A 75 10.69 -5.43 4.55
N ILE A 76 10.32 -4.87 5.70
CA ILE A 76 9.48 -3.68 5.79
C ILE A 76 10.38 -2.46 5.90
N LEU A 77 10.15 -1.46 5.05
CA LEU A 77 11.02 -0.29 4.97
C LEU A 77 10.25 0.94 4.50
N THR A 78 10.79 2.14 4.70
CA THR A 78 10.19 3.34 4.08
C THR A 78 10.67 3.49 2.64
N THR A 79 9.92 4.23 1.82
CA THR A 79 10.26 4.44 0.40
C THR A 79 11.64 5.08 0.24
N GLU A 80 12.04 5.95 1.18
CA GLU A 80 13.36 6.61 1.19
C GLU A 80 14.50 5.63 1.48
N ILE A 81 14.27 4.63 2.33
CA ILE A 81 15.25 3.57 2.60
C ILE A 81 15.42 2.70 1.36
N LEU A 82 14.31 2.33 0.69
CA LEU A 82 14.37 1.59 -0.58
C LEU A 82 15.17 2.36 -1.62
N ARG A 83 14.86 3.65 -1.78
CA ARG A 83 15.58 4.56 -2.67
C ARG A 83 17.07 4.56 -2.38
N SER A 84 17.45 4.70 -1.11
CA SER A 84 18.86 4.69 -0.70
C SER A 84 19.55 3.37 -1.06
N MET A 85 18.87 2.24 -0.87
CA MET A 85 19.41 0.91 -1.25
C MET A 85 19.61 0.78 -2.75
N LEU A 86 18.68 1.31 -3.56
CA LEU A 86 18.78 1.31 -5.02
C LEU A 86 19.95 2.18 -5.51
N TYR A 87 20.10 3.40 -4.98
CA TYR A 87 21.23 4.27 -5.35
C TYR A 87 22.59 3.69 -4.96
N LYS A 88 22.66 2.97 -3.83
CA LYS A 88 23.89 2.32 -3.36
C LYS A 88 24.18 1.00 -4.07
N GLY A 89 23.25 0.49 -4.90
CA GLY A 89 23.38 -0.80 -5.54
C GLY A 89 23.46 -1.96 -4.54
N ALA A 90 22.67 -1.91 -3.46
CA ALA A 90 22.71 -2.92 -2.41
C ALA A 90 22.50 -4.34 -2.98
N ASP A 91 23.39 -5.27 -2.66
CA ASP A 91 23.38 -6.64 -3.21
C ASP A 91 22.06 -7.38 -2.93
N LEU A 92 21.42 -7.06 -1.80
CA LEU A 92 20.12 -7.59 -1.40
C LEU A 92 19.04 -7.45 -2.48
N ILE A 93 19.09 -6.39 -3.30
CA ILE A 93 18.12 -6.12 -4.37
C ILE A 93 18.12 -7.23 -5.44
N ARG A 94 19.22 -7.98 -5.58
CA ARG A 94 19.33 -9.09 -6.53
C ARG A 94 18.37 -10.23 -6.19
N ASP A 95 18.11 -10.46 -4.91
CA ASP A 95 17.25 -11.54 -4.43
C ASP A 95 15.78 -11.13 -4.32
N VAL A 96 15.45 -9.86 -4.59
CA VAL A 96 14.08 -9.33 -4.47
C VAL A 96 13.25 -9.73 -5.68
N GLU A 97 12.16 -10.45 -5.45
CA GLU A 97 11.18 -10.80 -6.49
C GLU A 97 9.98 -9.84 -6.49
N PHE A 98 9.53 -9.41 -5.31
CA PHE A 98 8.35 -8.54 -5.16
C PHE A 98 8.68 -7.26 -4.40
N VAL A 99 8.17 -6.14 -4.89
CA VAL A 99 8.10 -4.88 -4.13
C VAL A 99 6.64 -4.47 -4.00
N VAL A 100 6.14 -4.51 -2.77
CA VAL A 100 4.83 -4.02 -2.36
C VAL A 100 4.96 -2.56 -2.00
N PHE A 101 4.17 -1.75 -2.67
CA PHE A 101 4.05 -0.33 -2.49
C PHE A 101 2.70 -0.03 -1.86
N ASP A 102 2.70 0.29 -0.56
CA ASP A 102 1.48 0.60 0.18
C ASP A 102 1.16 2.10 0.17
N GLU A 103 -0.13 2.42 0.27
CA GLU A 103 -0.66 3.78 0.29
C GLU A 103 -0.21 4.65 -0.90
N VAL A 104 -0.26 4.11 -2.11
CA VAL A 104 0.17 4.79 -3.37
C VAL A 104 -0.53 6.13 -3.60
N HIS A 105 -1.70 6.37 -2.99
CA HIS A 105 -2.37 7.67 -3.04
C HIS A 105 -1.52 8.83 -2.47
N TYR A 106 -0.47 8.53 -1.71
CA TYR A 106 0.55 9.51 -1.28
C TYR A 106 1.45 10.01 -2.42
N ILE A 107 1.35 9.47 -3.63
CA ILE A 107 2.14 9.97 -4.77
C ILE A 107 1.81 11.42 -5.14
N ASN A 108 0.60 11.88 -4.80
CA ASN A 108 0.18 13.27 -5.03
C ASN A 108 0.80 14.25 -4.03
N ASP A 109 1.54 13.76 -3.02
CA ASP A 109 2.30 14.61 -2.10
C ASP A 109 3.51 15.22 -2.82
N SER A 110 3.59 16.55 -2.84
CA SER A 110 4.61 17.28 -3.61
C SER A 110 6.05 17.01 -3.16
N GLU A 111 6.27 16.63 -1.91
CA GLU A 111 7.62 16.33 -1.39
C GLU A 111 7.96 14.84 -1.54
N ARG A 112 6.96 13.96 -1.44
CA ARG A 112 7.17 12.51 -1.37
C ARG A 112 6.93 11.78 -2.69
N GLY A 113 6.13 12.33 -3.59
CA GLY A 113 5.83 11.76 -4.90
C GLY A 113 7.09 11.52 -5.75
N VAL A 114 8.07 12.42 -5.65
CA VAL A 114 9.36 12.29 -6.36
C VAL A 114 10.11 11.02 -5.96
N VAL A 115 10.13 10.70 -4.66
CA VAL A 115 10.81 9.50 -4.13
C VAL A 115 10.19 8.23 -4.74
N TRP A 116 8.87 8.22 -4.89
CA TRP A 116 8.14 7.11 -5.48
C TRP A 116 8.47 6.91 -6.96
N GLU A 117 8.46 7.98 -7.73
CA GLU A 117 8.82 7.93 -9.14
C GLU A 117 10.25 7.44 -9.36
N GLU A 118 11.20 7.98 -8.59
CA GLU A 118 12.61 7.58 -8.62
C GLU A 118 12.77 6.08 -8.29
N VAL A 119 12.14 5.61 -7.22
CA VAL A 119 12.22 4.20 -6.81
C VAL A 119 11.63 3.31 -7.89
N ILE A 120 10.43 3.63 -8.39
CA ILE A 120 9.82 2.88 -9.47
C ILE A 120 10.80 2.84 -10.63
N ILE A 121 11.26 3.97 -11.18
CA ILE A 121 12.19 4.00 -12.32
C ILE A 121 13.45 3.15 -12.10
N MET A 122 14.05 3.20 -10.90
CA MET A 122 15.31 2.50 -10.59
C MET A 122 15.17 0.99 -10.33
N LEU A 123 13.97 0.47 -10.01
CA LEU A 123 13.81 -0.96 -9.74
C LEU A 123 14.31 -1.84 -10.91
N PRO A 124 15.07 -2.92 -10.64
CA PRO A 124 15.51 -3.83 -11.69
C PRO A 124 14.37 -4.50 -12.45
N ALA A 125 14.65 -4.94 -13.68
CA ALA A 125 13.65 -5.56 -14.55
C ALA A 125 13.07 -6.88 -14.00
N HIS A 126 13.79 -7.61 -13.14
CA HIS A 126 13.28 -8.86 -12.55
C HIS A 126 12.22 -8.62 -11.47
N VAL A 127 12.16 -7.44 -10.85
CA VAL A 127 11.25 -7.13 -9.74
C VAL A 127 9.81 -6.96 -10.21
N THR A 128 8.89 -7.71 -9.61
CA THR A 128 7.43 -7.59 -9.81
C THR A 128 6.86 -6.55 -8.86
N ILE A 129 6.01 -5.66 -9.39
CA ILE A 129 5.48 -4.51 -8.65
C ILE A 129 4.05 -4.81 -8.19
N ILE A 130 3.78 -4.56 -6.91
CA ILE A 130 2.46 -4.68 -6.30
C ILE A 130 2.09 -3.33 -5.71
N LEU A 131 1.12 -2.64 -6.31
CA LEU A 131 0.65 -1.33 -5.88
C LEU A 131 -0.64 -1.50 -5.07
N LEU A 132 -0.67 -0.99 -3.84
CA LEU A 132 -1.86 -0.97 -2.98
C LEU A 132 -2.25 0.49 -2.70
N SER A 133 -3.51 0.84 -2.96
CA SER A 133 -4.00 2.19 -2.72
C SER A 133 -5.44 2.21 -2.22
N ALA A 134 -5.77 3.29 -1.51
CA ALA A 134 -7.15 3.74 -1.38
C ALA A 134 -7.75 4.06 -2.77
N THR A 135 -9.06 4.24 -2.83
CA THR A 135 -9.73 4.57 -4.10
C THR A 135 -9.25 5.92 -4.61
N VAL A 136 -8.55 5.92 -5.75
CA VAL A 136 -8.13 7.12 -6.49
C VAL A 136 -8.73 7.10 -7.89
N PRO A 137 -9.12 8.25 -8.47
CA PRO A 137 -9.77 8.27 -9.78
C PRO A 137 -8.80 7.91 -10.92
N ASN A 138 -7.50 8.18 -10.74
CA ASN A 138 -6.52 8.10 -11.82
C ASN A 138 -5.67 6.81 -11.84
N THR A 139 -6.27 5.69 -11.43
CA THR A 139 -5.56 4.40 -11.30
C THR A 139 -5.01 3.88 -12.64
N LYS A 140 -5.79 4.02 -13.72
CA LYS A 140 -5.42 3.54 -15.05
C LYS A 140 -4.23 4.29 -15.62
N GLU A 141 -4.25 5.62 -15.59
CA GLU A 141 -3.14 6.43 -16.10
C GLU A 141 -1.83 6.12 -15.37
N PHE A 142 -1.91 5.99 -14.04
CA PHE A 142 -0.75 5.64 -13.23
C PHE A 142 -0.22 4.24 -13.55
N ALA A 143 -1.11 3.24 -13.65
CA ALA A 143 -0.74 1.89 -14.06
C ALA A 143 -0.08 1.89 -15.45
N ASP A 144 -0.67 2.58 -16.43
CA ASP A 144 -0.15 2.67 -17.79
C ASP A 144 1.24 3.33 -17.81
N TRP A 145 1.50 4.31 -16.96
CA TRP A 145 2.83 4.90 -16.80
C TRP A 145 3.84 3.90 -16.20
N VAL A 146 3.48 3.20 -15.12
CA VAL A 146 4.35 2.17 -14.50
C VAL A 146 4.66 1.06 -15.50
N GLY A 147 3.63 0.53 -16.18
CA GLY A 147 3.76 -0.56 -17.15
C GLY A 147 4.63 -0.18 -18.34
N ARG A 148 4.47 1.03 -18.90
CA ARG A 148 5.34 1.54 -19.98
C ARG A 148 6.78 1.75 -19.52
N THR A 149 6.97 2.37 -18.35
CA THR A 149 8.30 2.64 -17.78
C THR A 149 9.06 1.35 -17.50
N LYS A 150 8.36 0.32 -17.01
CA LYS A 150 8.94 -0.98 -16.67
C LYS A 150 8.90 -2.03 -17.75
N ARG A 151 8.19 -1.77 -18.85
CA ARG A 151 7.91 -2.74 -19.91
C ARG A 151 7.34 -4.04 -19.30
N LYS A 152 6.36 -3.88 -18.40
CA LYS A 152 5.67 -4.96 -17.69
C LYS A 152 4.17 -4.78 -17.75
N ASP A 153 3.47 -5.90 -17.87
CA ASP A 153 2.03 -5.93 -17.73
C ASP A 153 1.64 -5.65 -16.28
N ILE A 154 0.67 -4.74 -16.12
CA ILE A 154 0.13 -4.34 -14.83
C ILE A 154 -1.40 -4.34 -14.88
N TYR A 155 -2.00 -5.14 -14.01
CA TYR A 155 -3.45 -5.30 -13.96
C TYR A 155 -4.05 -4.39 -12.89
N VAL A 156 -4.93 -3.48 -13.31
CA VAL A 156 -5.69 -2.62 -12.38
C VAL A 156 -6.90 -3.38 -11.87
N ILE A 157 -6.93 -3.60 -10.56
CA ILE A 157 -8.03 -4.27 -9.83
C ILE A 157 -8.63 -3.23 -8.90
N SER A 158 -9.91 -2.90 -9.08
CA SER A 158 -10.57 -1.89 -8.25
C SER A 158 -11.96 -2.30 -7.80
N THR A 159 -12.37 -1.76 -6.66
CA THR A 159 -13.75 -1.86 -6.18
C THR A 159 -14.22 -0.50 -5.69
N PRO A 160 -15.35 0.03 -6.22
CA PRO A 160 -15.90 1.28 -5.74
C PRO A 160 -16.63 1.11 -4.39
N LYS A 161 -16.99 -0.12 -4.00
CA LYS A 161 -17.82 -0.40 -2.83
C LYS A 161 -16.97 -0.70 -1.60
N ARG A 162 -17.37 -0.13 -0.45
CA ARG A 162 -16.83 -0.50 0.86
C ARG A 162 -17.43 -1.84 1.30
N PRO A 163 -16.63 -2.80 1.79
CA PRO A 163 -17.17 -4.05 2.34
C PRO A 163 -18.03 -3.83 3.59
N VAL A 164 -17.68 -2.83 4.40
CA VAL A 164 -18.51 -2.34 5.50
C VAL A 164 -19.01 -0.94 5.11
N PRO A 165 -20.30 -0.80 4.75
CA PRO A 165 -20.89 0.50 4.44
C PRO A 165 -20.81 1.45 5.64
N LEU A 166 -20.67 2.76 5.36
CA LEU A 166 -20.66 3.79 6.40
C LEU A 166 -21.99 4.55 6.39
N GLU A 167 -22.39 4.99 7.58
CA GLU A 167 -23.47 5.96 7.78
C GLU A 167 -22.83 7.25 8.32
N HIS A 168 -23.31 8.41 7.88
CA HIS A 168 -22.79 9.70 8.33
C HIS A 168 -23.81 10.40 9.23
N PHE A 169 -23.31 10.98 10.31
CA PHE A 169 -24.14 11.69 11.28
C PHE A 169 -23.56 13.08 11.58
N LEU A 170 -24.44 14.03 11.91
CA LEU A 170 -24.09 15.31 12.51
C LEU A 170 -24.37 15.26 14.00
N TYR A 171 -23.47 15.83 14.79
CA TYR A 171 -23.71 16.08 16.21
C TYR A 171 -24.05 17.56 16.40
N ALA A 172 -25.31 17.84 16.75
CA ALA A 172 -25.82 19.19 16.94
C ALA A 172 -26.84 19.19 18.08
N ASN A 173 -26.90 20.26 18.87
CA ASN A 173 -27.84 20.39 19.99
C ASN A 173 -27.81 19.21 21.00
N LYS A 174 -26.64 18.59 21.18
CA LYS A 174 -26.42 17.38 22.01
C LYS A 174 -27.12 16.11 21.49
N GLU A 175 -27.57 16.12 20.25
CA GLU A 175 -28.20 14.99 19.58
C GLU A 175 -27.39 14.57 18.33
N ILE A 176 -27.63 13.34 17.88
CA ILE A 176 -26.96 12.75 16.73
C ILE A 176 -27.99 12.56 15.61
N HIS A 177 -27.76 13.22 14.48
CA HIS A 177 -28.67 13.27 13.34
C HIS A 177 -28.08 12.56 12.15
N LYS A 178 -28.73 11.50 11.64
CA LYS A 178 -28.24 10.75 10.47
C LYS A 178 -28.47 11.57 9.19
N ILE A 179 -27.41 11.85 8.45
CA ILE A 179 -27.44 12.64 7.20
C ILE A 179 -27.12 11.83 5.95
N VAL A 180 -26.48 10.67 6.09
CA VAL A 180 -26.23 9.73 4.97
C VAL A 180 -26.44 8.31 5.47
N ASP A 181 -27.23 7.52 4.74
CA ASP A 181 -27.49 6.13 5.07
C ASP A 181 -26.41 5.16 4.54
N ALA A 182 -26.54 3.88 4.87
CA ALA A 182 -25.60 2.83 4.43
C ALA A 182 -25.60 2.58 2.91
N LYS A 183 -26.57 3.11 2.16
CA LYS A 183 -26.59 3.05 0.68
C LYS A 183 -25.87 4.25 0.06
N GLY A 184 -25.49 5.24 0.85
CA GLY A 184 -24.89 6.49 0.39
C GLY A 184 -25.93 7.54 -0.02
N GLU A 185 -27.20 7.38 0.35
CA GLU A 185 -28.27 8.33 0.06
C GLU A 185 -28.27 9.46 1.10
N PHE A 186 -28.33 10.70 0.63
CA PHE A 186 -28.39 11.87 1.51
C PHE A 186 -29.80 12.04 2.11
N LEU A 187 -29.87 12.14 3.44
CA LEU A 187 -31.10 12.26 4.20
C LEU A 187 -31.36 13.73 4.54
N SER A 188 -32.11 14.42 3.69
CA SER A 188 -32.44 15.84 3.88
C SER A 188 -33.14 16.15 5.21
N GLN A 189 -33.85 15.19 5.80
CA GLN A 189 -34.54 15.39 7.07
C GLN A 189 -33.54 15.51 8.23
N GLY A 190 -32.60 14.57 8.38
CA GLY A 190 -31.59 14.66 9.45
C GLY A 190 -30.68 15.88 9.32
N TRP A 191 -30.53 16.45 8.12
CA TRP A 191 -29.87 17.74 7.95
C TRP A 191 -30.69 18.91 8.52
N LYS A 192 -32.01 18.93 8.26
CA LYS A 192 -32.91 19.97 8.79
C LYS A 192 -32.98 19.89 10.31
N ASP A 193 -33.17 18.70 10.85
CA ASP A 193 -33.25 18.44 12.30
C ASP A 193 -31.96 18.85 13.03
N ALA A 194 -30.81 18.81 12.36
CA ALA A 194 -29.53 19.24 12.94
C ALA A 194 -29.30 20.76 12.96
N ILE A 195 -30.07 21.54 12.19
CA ILE A 195 -29.92 23.00 12.04
C ILE A 195 -30.96 23.77 12.84
N GLU A 196 -32.11 23.14 13.11
CA GLU A 196 -33.12 23.64 14.06
C GLU A 196 -32.64 23.53 15.51
#